data_AF-A0A2H3CW84-F1
#
_entry.id   AF-A0A2H3CW84-F1
#
_cell.length_a   1.000
_cell.length_b   1.000
_cell.length_c   1.000
_cell.angle_alpha   90.00
_cell.angle_beta   90.00
_cell.angle_gamma   90.00
#
_symmetry.space_group_name_H-M   'P 1'
#
loop_
_entity.id
_entity.type
_entity.pdbx_description
1 polymer ?
#
loop_
_entity_poly.entity_id
_entity_poly.type
_entity_poly.pdbx_seq_one_letter_code
_entity_poly.pdbx_strand_id
1 'polypeptide(L)'
;MAESTDPAEATALKAYDDMYRKLQDLQDNLPDSDTDGTVDSWILNVHSLWHIMHANWARAGISSRAWCGVEMTLVEALPNIQEDSITVAFAEYNKLVGCARQSGIELFPLPVPDRPARRQTPTNRASSHAASSPTHARQRSMVLSATPLPSTPAKEKTPVPS
;
A
#
# COMPACT_ATOMS: atom_id res chain seq x y z
N MET A 1 -42.59 -19.76 23.90
CA MET A 1 -41.26 -19.24 24.26
C MET A 1 -40.86 -18.29 23.14
N ALA A 2 -40.69 -17.01 23.43
CA ALA A 2 -40.18 -16.06 22.44
C ALA A 2 -38.67 -16.02 22.58
N GLU A 3 -37.95 -16.52 21.59
CA GLU A 3 -36.50 -16.38 21.53
C GLU A 3 -36.20 -14.94 21.13
N SER A 4 -35.88 -14.11 22.12
CA SER A 4 -35.49 -12.72 21.91
C SER A 4 -34.02 -12.69 21.47
N THR A 5 -33.76 -13.10 20.22
CA THR A 5 -32.44 -12.99 19.57
C THR A 5 -31.89 -11.58 19.78
N ASP A 6 -30.66 -11.46 20.28
CA ASP A 6 -30.04 -10.15 20.49
C ASP A 6 -29.93 -9.44 19.14
N PRO A 7 -30.40 -8.18 18.99
CA PRO A 7 -30.21 -7.42 17.75
C PRO A 7 -28.74 -7.34 17.32
N ALA A 8 -27.79 -7.45 18.24
CA ALA A 8 -26.36 -7.49 17.96
C ALA A 8 -25.90 -8.85 17.38
N GLU A 9 -26.47 -9.98 17.82
CA GLU A 9 -26.25 -11.31 17.23
C GLU A 9 -26.87 -11.39 15.83
N ALA A 10 -28.11 -10.92 15.68
CA ALA A 10 -28.78 -10.87 14.38
C ALA A 10 -28.02 -10.01 13.35
N THR A 11 -27.42 -8.90 13.80
CA THR A 11 -26.56 -8.06 12.97
C THR A 11 -25.25 -8.77 12.58
N ALA A 12 -24.62 -9.47 13.54
CA ALA A 12 -23.39 -10.22 13.28
C ALA A 12 -23.63 -11.39 12.31
N LEU A 13 -24.73 -12.13 12.46
CA LEU A 13 -25.13 -13.22 11.57
C LEU A 13 -25.41 -12.71 10.15
N LYS A 14 -26.20 -11.63 10.01
CA LYS A 14 -26.42 -11.01 8.69
C LYS A 14 -25.11 -10.56 8.04
N ALA A 15 -24.20 -9.95 8.80
CA ALA A 15 -22.90 -9.54 8.28
C ALA A 15 -22.05 -10.75 7.85
N TYR A 16 -22.06 -11.84 8.62
CA TYR A 16 -21.39 -13.09 8.28
C TYR A 16 -21.94 -13.69 6.97
N ASP A 17 -23.26 -13.86 6.85
CA ASP A 17 -23.91 -14.44 5.68
C ASP A 17 -23.78 -13.58 4.41
N ASP A 18 -23.79 -12.26 4.55
CA ASP A 18 -23.57 -11.32 3.44
C ASP A 18 -22.12 -11.35 2.94
N MET A 19 -21.13 -11.52 3.82
CA MET A 19 -19.73 -11.65 3.41
C MET A 19 -19.41 -13.06 2.92
N TYR A 20 -19.99 -14.11 3.52
CA TYR A 20 -19.78 -15.50 3.10
C TYR A 20 -20.20 -15.71 1.65
N ARG A 21 -21.39 -15.24 1.26
CA ARG A 21 -21.87 -15.35 -0.13
C ARG A 21 -20.96 -14.64 -1.13
N LYS A 22 -20.38 -13.48 -0.76
CA LYS A 22 -19.39 -12.78 -1.58
C LYS A 22 -18.05 -13.51 -1.65
N LEU A 23 -17.65 -14.19 -0.57
CA LEU A 23 -16.43 -14.97 -0.54
C LEU A 23 -16.56 -16.21 -1.44
N GLN A 24 -17.73 -16.88 -1.43
CA GLN A 24 -18.04 -17.97 -2.36
C GLN A 24 -18.01 -17.49 -3.81
N ASP A 25 -18.65 -16.35 -4.13
CA ASP A 25 -18.61 -15.74 -5.46
C ASP A 25 -17.19 -15.46 -5.96
N LEU A 26 -16.28 -15.02 -5.08
CA LEU A 26 -14.85 -14.84 -5.41
C LEU A 26 -14.08 -16.17 -5.54
N GLN A 27 -14.48 -17.23 -4.83
CA GLN A 27 -13.88 -18.56 -4.97
C GLN A 27 -14.29 -19.23 -6.29
N ASP A 28 -15.55 -19.06 -6.69
CA ASP A 28 -16.09 -19.56 -7.97
C ASP A 28 -15.55 -18.75 -9.17
N ASN A 29 -15.21 -17.47 -8.97
CA ASN A 29 -14.69 -16.55 -10.00
C ASN A 29 -13.25 -16.10 -9.67
N LEU A 30 -12.29 -17.03 -9.81
CA LEU A 30 -10.86 -16.73 -9.66
C LEU A 30 -10.38 -15.66 -10.67
N PRO A 31 -9.36 -14.85 -10.31
CA PRO A 31 -8.91 -13.74 -11.13
C PRO A 31 -8.09 -14.23 -12.34
N ASP A 32 -8.40 -13.69 -13.52
CA ASP A 32 -7.56 -13.84 -14.70
C ASP A 32 -6.31 -12.95 -14.60
N SER A 33 -5.15 -13.48 -15.01
CA SER A 33 -3.87 -12.78 -15.10
C SER A 33 -3.80 -11.75 -16.22
N ASP A 34 -4.61 -11.93 -17.26
CA ASP A 34 -4.53 -11.14 -18.49
C ASP A 34 -5.03 -9.68 -18.28
N THR A 35 -5.56 -9.36 -17.09
CA THR A 35 -6.04 -8.02 -16.72
C THR A 35 -5.26 -7.45 -15.53
N ASP A 36 -4.57 -6.34 -15.78
CA ASP A 36 -3.79 -5.60 -14.78
C ASP A 36 -4.62 -5.24 -13.54
N GLY A 37 -4.08 -5.54 -12.35
CA GLY A 37 -4.71 -5.29 -11.05
C GLY A 37 -5.89 -6.20 -10.67
N THR A 38 -6.34 -7.13 -11.51
CA THR A 38 -7.46 -8.04 -11.17
C THR A 38 -7.11 -9.00 -10.03
N VAL A 39 -5.89 -9.58 -10.04
CA VAL A 39 -5.40 -10.43 -8.94
C VAL A 39 -5.26 -9.64 -7.64
N ASP A 40 -4.71 -8.42 -7.67
CA ASP A 40 -4.64 -7.54 -6.50
C ASP A 40 -6.03 -7.21 -5.94
N SER A 41 -6.99 -6.86 -6.80
CA SER A 41 -8.38 -6.59 -6.41
C SER A 41 -9.03 -7.80 -5.73
N TRP A 42 -8.85 -9.00 -6.29
CA TRP A 42 -9.34 -10.25 -5.72
C TRP A 42 -8.74 -10.49 -4.32
N ILE A 43 -7.42 -10.38 -4.15
CA ILE A 43 -6.74 -10.57 -2.86
C ILE A 43 -7.24 -9.56 -1.81
N LEU A 44 -7.35 -8.28 -2.18
CA LEU A 44 -7.83 -7.23 -1.28
C LEU A 44 -9.29 -7.49 -0.85
N ASN A 45 -10.14 -7.96 -1.77
CA ASN A 45 -11.53 -8.31 -1.48
C ASN A 45 -11.60 -9.55 -0.54
N VAL A 46 -10.94 -10.65 -0.89
CA VAL A 46 -10.89 -11.89 -0.10
C VAL A 46 -10.39 -11.62 1.32
N HIS A 47 -9.26 -10.92 1.46
CA HIS A 47 -8.71 -10.54 2.77
C HIS A 47 -9.69 -9.68 3.58
N SER A 48 -10.37 -8.72 2.95
CA SER A 48 -11.35 -7.86 3.62
C SER A 48 -12.59 -8.62 4.10
N LEU A 49 -13.13 -9.52 3.26
CA LEU A 49 -14.26 -10.38 3.61
C LEU A 49 -13.89 -11.34 4.75
N TRP A 50 -12.76 -12.03 4.63
CA TRP A 50 -12.24 -12.92 5.68
C TRP A 50 -12.06 -12.18 7.01
N HIS A 51 -11.49 -10.98 7.01
CA HIS A 51 -11.30 -10.20 8.23
C HIS A 51 -12.64 -9.82 8.90
N ILE A 52 -13.64 -9.41 8.11
CA ILE A 52 -14.99 -9.10 8.61
C ILE A 52 -15.66 -10.36 9.18
N MET A 53 -15.57 -11.50 8.49
CA MET A 53 -16.15 -12.76 8.96
C MET A 53 -15.44 -13.26 10.23
N HIS A 54 -14.11 -13.21 10.27
CA HIS A 54 -13.30 -13.53 11.45
C HIS A 54 -13.71 -12.70 12.68
N ALA A 55 -14.06 -11.42 12.49
CA ALA A 55 -14.52 -10.55 13.58
C ALA A 55 -15.97 -10.84 14.05
N ASN A 56 -16.78 -11.55 13.27
CA ASN A 56 -18.21 -11.73 13.55
C ASN A 56 -18.67 -13.18 13.81
N TRP A 57 -17.95 -14.21 13.34
CA TRP A 57 -18.42 -15.61 13.36
C TRP A 57 -18.92 -16.08 14.75
N ALA A 58 -18.15 -15.80 15.81
CA ALA A 58 -18.50 -16.22 17.17
C ALA A 58 -19.77 -15.52 17.69
N ARG A 59 -19.97 -14.25 17.32
CA ARG A 59 -21.16 -13.45 17.67
C ARG A 59 -22.37 -13.77 16.80
N ALA A 60 -22.13 -14.35 15.62
CA ALA A 60 -23.15 -14.90 14.74
C ALA A 60 -23.60 -16.32 15.16
N GLY A 61 -23.09 -16.86 16.29
CA GLY A 61 -23.39 -18.22 16.75
C GLY A 61 -22.76 -19.33 15.89
N ILE A 62 -21.86 -18.99 14.98
CA ILE A 62 -21.15 -19.96 14.13
C ILE A 62 -20.20 -20.77 15.01
N SER A 63 -20.19 -22.10 14.87
CA SER A 63 -19.23 -22.94 15.59
C SER A 63 -17.81 -22.76 15.03
N SER A 64 -16.77 -22.89 15.86
CA SER A 64 -15.39 -22.78 15.37
C SER A 64 -15.08 -23.81 14.28
N ARG A 65 -15.67 -25.01 14.35
CA ARG A 65 -15.57 -26.04 13.29
C ARG A 65 -16.14 -25.56 11.95
N ALA A 66 -17.26 -24.85 11.96
CA ALA A 66 -17.85 -24.29 10.75
C ALA A 66 -17.01 -23.12 10.20
N TRP A 67 -16.51 -22.24 11.08
CA TRP A 67 -15.57 -21.19 10.69
C TRP A 67 -14.29 -21.76 10.07
N CYS A 68 -13.64 -22.73 10.71
CA CYS A 68 -12.45 -23.39 10.18
C CYS A 68 -12.69 -24.08 8.82
N GLY A 69 -13.92 -24.53 8.54
CA GLY A 69 -14.28 -25.04 7.22
C GLY A 69 -14.25 -23.95 6.14
N VAL A 70 -14.86 -22.79 6.41
CA VAL A 70 -14.84 -21.63 5.51
C VAL A 70 -13.41 -21.10 5.32
N GLU A 71 -12.64 -21.04 6.40
CA GLU A 71 -11.24 -20.61 6.39
C GLU A 71 -10.37 -21.58 5.57
N MET A 72 -10.59 -22.90 5.68
CA MET A 72 -9.93 -23.91 4.85
C MET A 72 -10.23 -23.71 3.35
N THR A 73 -11.51 -23.63 2.96
CA THR A 73 -11.89 -23.46 1.55
C THR A 73 -11.34 -22.15 0.94
N LEU A 74 -11.19 -21.10 1.75
CA LEU A 74 -10.51 -19.88 1.31
C LEU A 74 -9.04 -20.14 1.00
N VAL A 75 -8.30 -20.79 1.90
CA VAL A 75 -6.86 -20.99 1.71
C VAL A 75 -6.53 -22.04 0.64
N GLU A 76 -7.43 -22.99 0.39
CA GLU A 76 -7.36 -23.94 -0.73
C GLU A 76 -7.48 -23.25 -2.10
N ALA A 77 -8.08 -22.06 -2.17
CA ALA A 77 -8.16 -21.27 -3.42
C ALA A 77 -6.84 -20.55 -3.75
N LEU A 78 -6.03 -20.19 -2.74
CA LEU A 78 -4.82 -19.37 -2.91
C LEU A 78 -3.77 -19.94 -3.89
N PRO A 79 -3.45 -21.26 -3.93
CA PRO A 79 -2.48 -21.80 -4.88
C PRO A 79 -2.89 -21.68 -6.35
N ASN A 80 -4.14 -21.30 -6.64
CA ASN A 80 -4.67 -21.17 -8.00
C ASN A 80 -4.59 -19.73 -8.55
N ILE A 81 -4.13 -18.75 -7.74
CA ILE A 81 -3.91 -17.38 -8.22
C ILE A 81 -2.48 -17.22 -8.75
N GLN A 82 -2.29 -16.35 -9.74
CA GLN A 82 -0.97 -16.09 -10.29
C GLN A 82 -0.21 -15.07 -9.43
N GLU A 83 0.73 -15.56 -8.60
CA GLU A 83 1.55 -14.73 -7.69
C GLU A 83 2.33 -13.63 -8.43
N ASP A 84 2.81 -13.91 -9.64
CA ASP A 84 3.56 -12.96 -10.49
C ASP A 84 2.72 -11.75 -10.95
N SER A 85 1.38 -11.85 -10.87
CA SER A 85 0.44 -10.76 -11.19
C SER A 85 0.12 -9.86 -9.98
N ILE A 86 0.72 -10.10 -8.80
CA ILE A 86 0.51 -9.28 -7.60
C ILE A 86 1.43 -8.04 -7.66
N THR A 87 0.83 -6.85 -7.70
CA THR A 87 1.56 -5.57 -7.84
C THR A 87 1.49 -4.68 -6.60
N VAL A 88 0.47 -4.85 -5.75
CA VAL A 88 0.23 -4.00 -4.56
C VAL A 88 -0.23 -4.76 -3.32
N ALA A 89 -0.93 -5.90 -3.47
CA ALA A 89 -1.60 -6.62 -2.39
C ALA A 89 -0.69 -7.59 -1.60
N PHE A 90 0.64 -7.43 -1.69
CA PHE A 90 1.64 -8.28 -1.03
C PHE A 90 1.39 -8.48 0.47
N ALA A 91 1.00 -7.42 1.19
CA ALA A 91 0.79 -7.49 2.64
C ALA A 91 -0.48 -8.28 3.02
N GLU A 92 -1.51 -8.21 2.19
CA GLU A 92 -2.77 -8.92 2.35
C GLU A 92 -2.61 -10.39 1.94
N TYR A 93 -1.94 -10.65 0.81
CA TYR A 93 -1.55 -12.00 0.37
C TYR A 93 -0.77 -12.73 1.46
N ASN A 94 0.26 -12.10 2.03
CA ASN A 94 1.11 -12.72 3.05
C ASN A 94 0.36 -13.07 4.35
N LYS A 95 -0.73 -12.37 4.69
CA LYS A 95 -1.60 -12.73 5.83
C LYS A 95 -2.42 -13.98 5.49
N LEU A 96 -2.96 -14.06 4.28
CA LEU A 96 -3.71 -15.23 3.79
C LEU A 96 -2.80 -16.46 3.68
N VAL A 97 -1.56 -16.32 3.18
CA VAL A 97 -0.52 -17.36 3.25
C VAL A 97 -0.21 -17.76 4.70
N GLY A 98 -0.14 -16.79 5.62
CA GLY A 98 0.04 -17.06 7.05
C GLY A 98 -1.08 -17.91 7.65
N CYS A 99 -2.32 -17.74 7.19
CA CYS A 99 -3.46 -18.61 7.51
C CYS A 99 -3.33 -19.99 6.84
N ALA A 100 -3.05 -20.03 5.53
CA ALA A 100 -2.89 -21.26 4.75
C ALA A 100 -1.89 -22.24 5.36
N ARG A 101 -0.75 -21.72 5.84
CA ARG A 101 0.30 -22.50 6.50
C ARG A 101 -0.12 -23.05 7.87
N GLN A 102 -1.01 -22.37 8.61
CA GLN A 102 -1.59 -22.89 9.86
C GLN A 102 -2.55 -24.06 9.57
N SER A 103 -3.23 -24.03 8.43
CA SER A 103 -4.08 -25.10 7.91
C SER A 103 -3.30 -26.24 7.22
N GLY A 104 -1.97 -26.16 7.12
CA GLY A 104 -1.10 -27.19 6.54
C GLY A 104 -0.82 -27.06 5.03
N ILE A 105 -1.19 -25.96 4.40
CA ILE A 105 -0.91 -25.70 2.98
C ILE A 105 0.49 -25.07 2.82
N GLU A 106 1.32 -25.65 1.96
CA GLU A 106 2.68 -25.16 1.68
C GLU A 106 2.67 -24.00 0.68
N LEU A 107 2.36 -22.79 1.18
CA LEU A 107 2.55 -21.53 0.47
C LEU A 107 3.67 -20.70 1.10
N PHE A 108 4.31 -19.83 0.30
CA PHE A 108 5.42 -18.97 0.73
C PHE A 108 5.03 -17.50 0.66
N PRO A 109 5.38 -16.67 1.66
CA PRO A 109 5.08 -15.25 1.62
C PRO A 109 6.02 -14.54 0.62
N LEU A 110 5.45 -13.63 -0.16
CA LEU A 110 6.19 -12.81 -1.13
C LEU A 110 6.97 -11.68 -0.43
N PRO A 111 8.14 -11.29 -0.94
CA PRO A 111 8.86 -10.14 -0.42
C PRO A 111 8.05 -8.86 -0.66
N VAL A 112 7.70 -8.13 0.41
CA VAL A 112 7.00 -6.84 0.29
C VAL A 112 8.00 -5.80 -0.26
N PRO A 113 7.73 -5.15 -1.41
CA PRO A 113 8.65 -4.15 -1.96
C PRO A 113 8.84 -2.97 -1.00
N ASP A 114 10.10 -2.58 -0.78
CA ASP A 114 10.42 -1.35 -0.06
C ASP A 114 9.78 -0.15 -0.80
N ARG A 115 8.85 0.54 -0.13
CA ARG A 115 8.29 1.78 -0.68
C ARG A 115 9.44 2.76 -0.91
N PRO A 116 9.65 3.26 -2.14
CA PRO A 116 10.78 4.14 -2.42
C PRO A 116 10.71 5.35 -1.49
N ALA A 117 11.74 5.49 -0.64
CA ALA A 117 11.77 6.50 0.40
C ALA A 117 11.48 7.87 -0.22
N ARG A 118 10.33 8.45 0.14
CA ARG A 118 9.81 9.71 -0.38
C ARG A 118 10.92 10.75 -0.31
N ARG A 119 11.54 11.07 -1.45
CA ARG A 119 12.68 12.00 -1.54
C ARG A 119 12.32 13.27 -0.76
N GLN A 120 12.93 13.43 0.41
CA GLN A 120 12.76 14.65 1.19
C GLN A 120 13.42 15.75 0.39
N THR A 121 12.61 16.63 -0.21
CA THR A 121 13.08 17.84 -0.87
C THR A 121 13.96 18.59 0.14
N PRO A 122 15.23 18.93 -0.18
CA PRO A 122 16.03 19.71 0.72
C PRO A 122 15.37 21.08 0.88
N THR A 123 14.74 21.33 2.03
CA THR A 123 14.28 22.65 2.39
C THR A 123 15.51 23.54 2.54
N ASN A 124 15.81 24.31 1.49
CA ASN A 124 16.75 25.42 1.56
C ASN A 124 16.27 26.37 2.66
N ARG A 125 16.86 26.26 3.85
CA ARG A 125 16.54 27.11 4.99
C ARG A 125 17.15 28.49 4.74
N ALA A 126 16.36 29.35 4.11
CA ALA A 126 16.71 30.75 3.90
C ALA A 126 17.02 31.46 5.23
N SER A 127 17.95 32.42 5.16
CA SER A 127 18.65 33.05 6.28
C SER A 127 17.80 33.90 7.23
N SER A 128 18.15 33.87 8.53
CA SER A 128 17.89 34.83 9.63
C SER A 128 18.49 34.23 10.93
N HIS A 129 18.87 34.92 12.02
CA HIS A 129 19.23 36.32 12.35
C HIS A 129 19.80 36.27 13.81
N ALA A 130 20.65 37.17 14.34
CA ALA A 130 21.52 38.21 13.75
C ALA A 130 22.58 38.68 14.79
N ALA A 131 23.69 39.27 14.30
CA ALA A 131 24.58 40.25 14.96
C ALA A 131 25.28 39.97 16.33
N SER A 132 26.61 40.13 16.34
CA SER A 132 27.37 40.80 17.41
C SER A 132 28.79 41.19 16.93
N SER A 133 29.20 42.44 17.16
CA SER A 133 30.54 43.02 16.91
C SER A 133 30.93 43.83 18.16
N PRO A 134 32.23 44.05 18.51
CA PRO A 134 33.01 45.11 17.86
C PRO A 134 34.58 45.04 17.84
N THR A 135 35.16 45.61 16.77
CA THR A 135 36.40 46.45 16.68
C THR A 135 37.86 45.97 16.93
N HIS A 136 38.74 46.55 16.08
CA HIS A 136 40.22 46.71 16.16
C HIS A 136 41.12 45.47 15.86
N ALA A 137 42.26 45.55 15.15
CA ALA A 137 42.99 46.71 14.58
C ALA A 137 43.89 46.40 13.35
N ARG A 138 43.90 47.33 12.36
CA ARG A 138 45.06 47.93 11.66
C ARG A 138 46.29 47.06 11.22
N GLN A 139 46.51 46.87 9.90
CA GLN A 139 47.57 47.58 9.10
C GLN A 139 47.75 47.13 7.62
N ARG A 140 48.03 48.14 6.75
CA ARG A 140 48.87 48.16 5.52
C ARG A 140 48.44 47.27 4.31
N SER A 141 47.99 47.91 3.21
CA SER A 141 48.78 48.26 1.98
C SER A 141 48.93 47.06 1.01
N MET A 142 48.76 47.16 -0.32
CA MET A 142 48.96 48.28 -1.25
C MET A 142 48.31 47.99 -2.64
N VAL A 143 48.08 49.03 -3.49
CA VAL A 143 47.93 48.99 -4.98
C VAL A 143 46.73 48.17 -5.55
N LEU A 144 45.58 48.75 -5.94
CA LEU A 144 45.22 49.68 -7.06
C LEU A 144 44.64 48.97 -8.31
N SER A 145 43.38 49.31 -8.63
CA SER A 145 42.78 49.48 -9.98
C SER A 145 42.70 48.29 -10.97
N ALA A 146 41.72 48.23 -11.90
CA ALA A 146 40.41 48.87 -11.99
C ALA A 146 39.54 48.22 -13.10
N THR A 147 38.22 48.20 -12.89
CA THR A 147 37.12 48.15 -13.89
C THR A 147 36.91 46.91 -14.79
N PRO A 148 35.65 46.67 -15.26
CA PRO A 148 35.23 45.44 -15.93
C PRO A 148 35.09 45.58 -17.46
N LEU A 149 34.78 44.48 -18.15
CA LEU A 149 34.15 44.53 -19.47
C LEU A 149 33.13 43.38 -19.68
N PRO A 150 31.91 43.65 -20.16
CA PRO A 150 30.96 42.63 -20.61
C PRO A 150 31.18 42.24 -22.08
N SER A 151 30.80 41.02 -22.47
CA SER A 151 30.82 40.59 -23.89
C SER A 151 29.70 39.60 -24.24
N THR A 152 28.77 40.08 -25.07
CA THR A 152 27.91 39.38 -26.04
C THR A 152 27.85 40.28 -27.30
N PRO A 153 27.38 39.86 -28.50
CA PRO A 153 26.73 38.59 -28.90
C PRO A 153 27.27 38.00 -30.25
N ALA A 154 26.40 37.21 -30.92
CA ALA A 154 26.37 36.75 -32.34
C ALA A 154 26.71 35.25 -32.55
N LYS A 155 25.88 34.45 -33.24
CA LYS A 155 25.35 34.69 -34.60
C LYS A 155 24.08 33.87 -34.92
N GLU A 156 23.25 34.42 -35.80
CA GLU A 156 21.99 33.86 -36.34
C GLU A 156 22.23 32.91 -37.53
N LYS A 157 21.35 31.90 -37.73
CA LYS A 157 20.95 31.44 -39.07
C LYS A 157 19.54 30.81 -39.07
N THR A 158 18.86 30.96 -40.20
CA THR A 158 17.39 31.03 -40.39
C THR A 158 16.79 29.72 -41.02
N PRO A 159 15.56 29.67 -41.60
CA PRO A 159 14.40 28.92 -41.07
C PRO A 159 13.97 27.67 -41.88
N VAL A 160 12.82 27.08 -41.51
CA VAL A 160 12.01 26.16 -42.34
C VAL A 160 10.61 26.77 -42.53
N PRO A 161 10.02 26.82 -43.75
CA PRO A 161 8.74 27.47 -44.00
C PRO A 161 7.53 26.53 -44.01
N SER A 162 6.35 27.10 -43.80
CA SER A 162 5.05 26.70 -44.36
C SER A 162 4.20 27.96 -44.54
#